data_AF-A0A2D7VYE1-F1
#
_entry.id   AF-A0A2D7VYE1-F1
#
_cell.length_a   1.000
_cell.length_b   1.000
_cell.length_c   1.000
_cell.angle_alpha   90.00
_cell.angle_beta   90.00
_cell.angle_gamma   90.00
#
_symmetry.space_group_name_H-M   'P 1'
#
loop_
_entity.id
_entity.type
_entity.pdbx_description
1 polymer ?
#
loop_
_entity_poly.entity_id
_entity_poly.type
_entity_poly.pdbx_seq_one_letter_code
_entity_poly.pdbx_strand_id
1 'polypeptide(L)'
;MNVRDIVGFKYLPNEKDIDEVLQRLPDSDAEYARSCADYTSAKLGLPIAKAKGQPDTGTIAEKERVALQSDVYTQAKDKLVEAEFKRMKLMLERERLIMTVDVWRSINANQRKS
;
A
#
# COMPACT_ATOMS: atom_id res chain seq x y z
N MET A 1 16.58 -10.86 -20.84
CA MET A 1 16.21 -10.05 -19.66
C MET A 1 16.68 -10.83 -18.44
N ASN A 2 17.67 -10.33 -17.69
CA ASN A 2 18.32 -11.10 -16.63
C ASN A 2 17.51 -10.96 -15.34
N VAL A 3 17.34 -12.03 -14.56
CA VAL A 3 16.53 -12.01 -13.32
C VAL A 3 17.04 -10.94 -12.33
N ARG A 4 18.35 -10.64 -12.39
CA ARG A 4 19.01 -9.57 -11.61
C ARG A 4 18.43 -8.17 -11.86
N ASP A 5 17.92 -7.90 -13.06
CA ASP A 5 17.39 -6.58 -13.43
C ASP A 5 15.94 -6.38 -12.94
N ILE A 6 15.23 -7.47 -12.65
CA ILE A 6 13.80 -7.44 -12.27
C ILE A 6 13.65 -7.13 -10.77
N VAL A 7 14.62 -7.52 -9.93
CA VAL A 7 14.53 -7.38 -8.46
C VAL A 7 15.23 -6.11 -7.94
N GLY A 8 15.90 -5.35 -8.80
CA GLY A 8 16.62 -4.13 -8.39
C GLY A 8 17.86 -4.38 -7.51
N PHE A 9 18.23 -5.65 -7.25
CA PHE A 9 19.48 -6.00 -6.59
C PHE A 9 20.64 -5.86 -7.57
N LYS A 10 21.15 -4.63 -7.70
CA LYS A 10 22.34 -4.33 -8.48
C LYS A 10 23.61 -4.99 -7.88
N TYR A 11 23.57 -5.28 -6.56
CA TYR A 11 24.61 -5.95 -5.78
C TYR A 11 23.97 -6.79 -4.65
N LEU A 12 24.68 -7.80 -4.13
CA LEU A 12 24.22 -8.56 -2.94
C LEU A 12 24.26 -7.64 -1.71
N PRO A 13 23.27 -7.75 -0.80
CA PRO A 13 23.23 -6.92 0.40
C PRO A 13 24.44 -7.19 1.29
N ASN A 14 25.06 -6.11 1.79
CA ASN A 14 26.17 -6.15 2.74
C ASN A 14 25.71 -5.76 4.17
N GLU A 15 26.59 -5.81 5.17
CA GLU A 15 26.23 -5.51 6.57
C GLU A 15 25.65 -4.10 6.77
N LYS A 16 26.16 -3.08 6.07
CA LYS A 16 25.66 -1.71 6.19
C LYS A 16 24.24 -1.58 5.64
N ASP A 17 23.97 -2.23 4.50
CA ASP A 17 22.61 -2.25 3.92
C ASP A 17 21.61 -2.89 4.91
N ILE A 18 22.04 -3.90 5.67
CA ILE A 18 21.20 -4.57 6.66
C ILE A 18 20.96 -3.71 7.90
N ASP A 19 21.98 -3.01 8.39
CA ASP A 19 21.79 -2.08 9.51
C ASP A 19 20.78 -0.99 9.17
N GLU A 20 20.85 -0.41 7.95
CA GLU A 20 19.88 0.57 7.47
C GLU A 20 18.47 -0.04 7.33
N VAL A 21 18.36 -1.25 6.78
CA VAL A 21 17.07 -1.96 6.63
C VAL A 21 16.44 -2.27 8.00
N LEU A 22 17.23 -2.73 8.97
CA LEU A 22 16.75 -3.04 10.32
C LEU A 22 16.30 -1.79 11.07
N GLN A 23 16.95 -0.64 10.85
CA GLN A 23 16.50 0.64 11.39
C GLN A 23 15.20 1.13 10.73
N ARG A 24 15.03 0.90 9.42
CA ARG A 24 13.86 1.37 8.66
C ARG A 24 12.61 0.50 8.83
N LEU A 25 12.78 -0.78 9.13
CA LEU A 25 11.68 -1.75 9.29
C LEU A 25 10.59 -1.28 10.28
N PRO A 26 10.92 -0.86 11.51
CA PRO A 26 9.92 -0.36 12.47
C PRO A 26 9.14 0.87 11.96
N ASP A 27 9.82 1.81 11.31
CA ASP A 27 9.16 3.00 10.75
C ASP A 27 8.21 2.61 9.62
N SER A 28 8.62 1.65 8.78
CA SER A 28 7.78 1.12 7.70
C SER A 28 6.52 0.42 8.24
N ASP A 29 6.60 -0.27 9.39
CA ASP A 29 5.45 -0.88 10.04
C ASP A 29 4.45 0.17 10.54
N ALA A 30 4.94 1.24 11.17
CA ALA A 30 4.09 2.34 11.63
C ALA A 30 3.43 3.10 10.47
N GLU A 31 4.17 3.35 9.39
CA GLU A 31 3.65 3.97 8.16
C GLU A 31 2.60 3.10 7.48
N TYR A 32 2.86 1.80 7.36
CA TYR A 32 1.92 0.85 6.78
C TYR A 32 0.65 0.75 7.60
N ALA A 33 0.74 0.63 8.93
CA ALA A 33 -0.41 0.59 9.82
C ALA A 33 -1.30 1.84 9.68
N ARG A 34 -0.70 3.04 9.60
CA ARG A 34 -1.43 4.29 9.31
C ARG A 34 -2.15 4.23 7.97
N SER A 35 -1.48 3.76 6.91
CA SER A 35 -2.09 3.64 5.59
C SER A 35 -3.26 2.65 5.54
N CYS A 36 -3.22 1.59 6.35
CA CYS A 36 -4.34 0.64 6.49
C CYS A 36 -5.55 1.29 7.19
N ALA A 37 -5.31 2.15 8.16
CA ALA A 37 -6.37 2.92 8.81
C ALA A 37 -7.00 3.92 7.83
N ASP A 38 -6.17 4.65 7.07
CA ASP A 38 -6.60 5.58 6.02
C ASP A 38 -7.47 4.87 4.96
N TYR A 39 -7.02 3.72 4.47
CA TYR A 39 -7.77 2.90 3.51
C TYR A 39 -9.12 2.43 4.08
N THR A 40 -9.13 1.94 5.32
CA THR A 40 -10.37 1.52 6.00
C THR A 40 -11.35 2.68 6.12
N SER A 41 -10.86 3.85 6.53
CA SER A 41 -11.65 5.07 6.65
C SER A 41 -12.24 5.48 5.28
N ALA A 42 -11.42 5.52 4.23
CA ALA A 42 -11.87 5.87 2.89
C ALA A 42 -12.91 4.86 2.34
N LYS A 43 -12.70 3.57 2.60
CA LYS A 43 -13.61 2.50 2.20
C LYS A 43 -14.99 2.62 2.86
N LEU A 44 -15.02 2.96 4.15
CA LEU A 44 -16.25 3.23 4.88
C LEU A 44 -16.88 4.58 4.51
N GLY A 45 -16.06 5.56 4.12
CA GLY A 45 -16.52 6.88 3.67
C GLY A 45 -17.23 6.86 2.32
N LEU A 46 -16.88 5.95 1.41
CA LEU A 46 -17.49 5.84 0.07
C LEU A 46 -19.01 5.65 0.08
N PRO A 47 -19.60 4.68 0.82
CA PRO A 47 -21.06 4.55 0.89
C PRO A 47 -21.74 5.75 1.57
N ILE A 48 -21.07 6.39 2.53
CA ILE A 48 -21.58 7.60 3.19
C ILE A 48 -21.63 8.77 2.18
N ALA A 49 -20.58 8.92 1.36
CA ALA A 49 -20.53 9.92 0.29
C ALA A 49 -21.61 9.68 -0.77
N LYS A 50 -21.84 8.41 -1.16
CA LYS A 50 -22.93 8.04 -2.05
C LYS A 50 -24.30 8.41 -1.47
N ALA A 51 -24.55 8.07 -0.20
CA ALA A 51 -25.80 8.41 0.48
C ALA A 51 -26.01 9.93 0.56
N LYS A 52 -24.95 10.69 0.85
CA LYS A 52 -25.01 12.16 0.90
C LYS A 52 -25.34 12.79 -0.46
N GLY A 53 -24.95 12.15 -1.56
CA GLY A 53 -25.23 12.59 -2.92
C GLY A 53 -26.61 12.17 -3.46
N GLN A 54 -27.42 11.43 -2.70
CA GLN A 54 -28.75 11.01 -3.14
C GLN A 54 -29.77 12.15 -3.02
N PRO A 55 -30.55 12.44 -4.07
CA PRO A 55 -31.63 13.40 -4.00
C PRO A 55 -32.86 12.84 -3.25
N ASP A 56 -33.63 13.72 -2.61
CA ASP A 56 -34.81 13.35 -1.83
C ASP A 56 -35.95 12.80 -2.69
N THR A 57 -36.01 13.18 -3.96
CA THR A 57 -37.08 12.85 -4.91
C THR A 57 -36.57 11.99 -6.07
N GLY A 58 -37.50 11.36 -6.80
CA GLY A 58 -37.20 10.48 -7.93
C GLY A 58 -37.24 8.98 -7.60
N THR A 59 -37.13 8.16 -8.64
CA THR A 59 -37.04 6.71 -8.51
C THR A 59 -35.69 6.28 -7.93
N ILE A 60 -35.61 5.05 -7.40
CA ILE A 60 -34.35 4.51 -6.83
C ILE A 60 -33.22 4.56 -7.86
N ALA A 61 -33.50 4.22 -9.12
CA ALA A 61 -32.53 4.23 -10.20
C ALA A 61 -32.01 5.64 -10.53
N GLU A 62 -32.90 6.65 -10.54
CA GLU A 62 -32.51 8.04 -10.77
C GLU A 62 -31.68 8.58 -9.61
N LYS A 63 -32.08 8.29 -8.37
CA LYS A 63 -31.33 8.67 -7.16
C LYS A 63 -29.92 8.10 -7.17
N GLU A 64 -29.79 6.83 -7.55
CA GLU A 64 -28.50 6.16 -7.64
C GLU A 64 -27.62 6.75 -8.76
N ARG A 65 -28.19 7.02 -9.94
CA ARG A 65 -27.48 7.65 -11.04
C ARG A 65 -26.93 9.02 -10.64
N VAL A 66 -27.74 9.85 -9.97
CA VAL A 66 -27.32 11.18 -9.51
C VAL A 66 -26.25 11.08 -8.43
N ALA A 67 -26.41 10.19 -7.45
CA ALA A 67 -25.42 9.99 -6.40
C ALA A 67 -24.05 9.56 -6.95
N LEU A 68 -24.02 8.66 -7.94
CA LEU A 68 -22.79 8.22 -8.60
C LEU A 68 -22.12 9.31 -9.45
N GLN A 69 -22.90 10.28 -9.92
CA GLN A 69 -22.40 11.44 -10.69
C GLN A 69 -22.03 12.63 -9.80
N SER A 70 -22.29 12.55 -8.49
CA SER A 70 -22.01 13.65 -7.57
C SER A 70 -20.50 13.86 -7.37
N ASP A 71 -20.09 15.13 -7.27
CA ASP A 71 -18.69 15.49 -7.00
C ASP A 71 -18.20 14.89 -5.68
N VAL A 72 -19.09 14.79 -4.68
CA VAL A 72 -18.79 14.21 -3.37
C VAL A 72 -18.43 12.73 -3.50
N TYR A 73 -19.16 11.98 -4.33
CA TYR A 73 -18.86 10.57 -4.58
C TYR A 73 -17.55 10.41 -5.37
N THR A 74 -17.32 11.24 -6.39
CA THR A 74 -16.07 11.24 -7.18
C THR A 74 -14.86 11.49 -6.29
N GLN A 75 -14.91 12.52 -5.43
CA GLN A 75 -13.82 12.81 -4.48
C GLN A 75 -13.60 11.67 -3.48
N ALA A 76 -14.66 11.01 -3.00
CA ALA A 76 -14.52 9.88 -2.09
C ALA A 76 -13.90 8.66 -2.79
N LYS A 77 -14.23 8.43 -4.06
CA LYS A 77 -13.63 7.39 -4.89
C LYS A 77 -12.15 7.66 -5.13
N ASP A 78 -11.78 8.89 -5.47
CA ASP A 78 -10.37 9.26 -5.70
C ASP A 78 -9.54 9.08 -4.43
N LYS A 79 -10.05 9.52 -3.28
CA LYS A 79 -9.42 9.29 -1.97
C LYS A 79 -9.22 7.80 -1.67
N LEU A 80 -10.18 6.95 -2.03
CA LEU A 80 -10.05 5.50 -1.84
C LEU A 80 -8.94 4.93 -2.72
N VAL A 81 -8.87 5.34 -3.99
CA VAL A 81 -7.83 4.91 -4.93
C VAL A 81 -6.44 5.35 -4.46
N GLU A 82 -6.29 6.60 -4.01
CA GLU A 82 -5.03 7.11 -3.48
C GLU A 82 -4.61 6.36 -2.20
N ALA A 83 -5.54 6.12 -1.28
CA ALA A 83 -5.27 5.37 -0.05
C ALA A 83 -4.87 3.92 -0.35
N GLU A 84 -5.53 3.27 -1.31
CA GLU A 84 -5.17 1.92 -1.75
C GLU A 84 -3.79 1.87 -2.38
N PHE A 85 -3.49 2.81 -3.28
CA PHE A 85 -2.17 2.91 -3.90
C PHE A 85 -1.07 3.12 -2.87
N LYS A 86 -1.26 4.06 -1.93
CA LYS A 86 -0.30 4.34 -0.84
C LYS A 86 -0.08 3.11 0.02
N ARG A 87 -1.15 2.42 0.41
CA ARG A 87 -1.09 1.18 1.20
C ARG A 87 -0.31 0.09 0.46
N MET A 88 -0.61 -0.13 -0.82
CA MET A 88 0.06 -1.13 -1.64
C MET A 88 1.55 -0.83 -1.81
N LYS A 89 1.89 0.44 -2.06
CA LYS A 89 3.29 0.87 -2.17
C LYS A 89 4.08 0.58 -0.89
N LEU A 90 3.52 0.94 0.27
CA LEU A 90 4.18 0.70 1.57
C LEU A 90 4.28 -0.80 1.90
N MET A 91 3.27 -1.60 1.53
CA MET A 91 3.32 -3.06 1.67
C MET A 91 4.48 -3.65 0.85
N LEU A 92 4.61 -3.26 -0.41
CA LEU A 92 5.67 -3.73 -1.30
C LEU A 92 7.06 -3.26 -0.83
N GLU A 93 7.16 -2.03 -0.32
CA GLU A 93 8.41 -1.53 0.26
C GLU A 93 8.83 -2.37 1.46
N ARG A 94 7.90 -2.69 2.35
CA ARG A 94 8.13 -3.57 3.50
C ARG A 94 8.55 -4.98 3.08
N GLU A 95 7.86 -5.57 2.11
CA GLU A 95 8.22 -6.89 1.56
C GLU A 95 9.63 -6.88 0.97
N ARG A 96 10.02 -5.81 0.28
CA ARG A 96 11.38 -5.62 -0.24
C ARG A 96 12.41 -5.59 0.90
N LEU A 97 12.13 -4.88 1.99
CA LEU A 97 13.02 -4.81 3.16
C LEU A 97 13.21 -6.18 3.80
N ILE A 98 12.12 -6.93 4.02
CA ILE A 98 12.17 -8.30 4.57
C ILE A 98 12.99 -9.22 3.67
N MET A 99 12.73 -9.19 2.36
CA MET A 99 13.46 -9.98 1.38
C MET A 99 14.97 -9.68 1.39
N THR A 100 15.34 -8.42 1.62
CA THR A 100 16.75 -8.01 1.74
C THR A 100 17.45 -8.69 2.92
N VAL A 101 16.77 -8.75 4.07
CA VAL A 101 17.28 -9.44 5.27
C VAL A 101 17.40 -10.94 5.03
N ASP A 102 16.40 -11.57 4.41
CA ASP A 102 16.40 -13.01 4.16
C ASP A 102 17.49 -13.44 3.16
N VAL A 103 17.73 -12.62 2.13
CA VAL A 103 18.84 -12.84 1.18
C VAL A 103 20.19 -12.80 1.90
N TRP A 104 20.43 -11.78 2.73
CA TRP A 104 21.69 -11.67 3.48
C TRP A 104 21.88 -12.84 4.46
N ARG A 105 20.83 -13.22 5.19
CA ARG A 105 20.86 -14.38 6.10
C ARG A 105 21.22 -15.66 5.35
N SER A 106 20.65 -15.87 4.18
CA SER A 106 20.91 -17.05 3.34
C SER A 106 22.35 -17.12 2.85
N ILE A 107 22.93 -15.98 2.45
CA ILE A 107 24.34 -15.88 2.02
C ILE A 107 25.27 -16.25 3.18
N ASN A 108 25.06 -15.64 4.34
CA ASN A 108 25.94 -15.85 5.51
C ASN A 108 25.80 -17.25 6.10
N ALA A 109 24.61 -17.84 6.09
CA ALA A 109 24.41 -19.22 6.52
C ALA A 109 25.20 -20.21 5.65
N ASN A 110 25.29 -19.96 4.35
CA ASN A 110 26.06 -20.80 3.43
C ASN A 110 27.57 -20.60 3.58
N GLN A 111 28.04 -19.39 3.90
CA GLN A 111 29.46 -19.13 4.14
C GLN A 111 30.00 -19.80 5.41
N ARG A 112 29.18 -20.00 6.44
CA ARG A 112 29.58 -20.68 7.69
C ARG A 112 29.71 -22.20 7.59
N LYS A 113 29.23 -22.80 6.49
CA LYS A 113 29.29 -24.25 6.25
C LYS A 113 30.47 -24.69 5.38
N SER A 114 31.17 -23.75 4.75
CA SER A 114 32.40 -23.98 3.99
C SER A 114 33.63 -23.72 4.84
#